data_AF-C7XF42-F1
#
_entry.id   AF-C7XF42-F1
#
_cell.length_a   1.000
_cell.length_b   1.000
_cell.length_c   1.000
_cell.angle_alpha   90.00
_cell.angle_beta   90.00
_cell.angle_gamma   90.00
#
_symmetry.space_group_name_H-M   'P 1'
#
loop_
_entity.id
_entity.type
_entity.pdbx_description
1 polymer ?
#
loop_
_entity_poly.entity_id
_entity_poly.type
_entity_poly.pdbx_seq_one_letter_code
_entity_poly.pdbx_strand_id
1 'polypeptide(L)'
;MKKYSIVISLFAMLLTACDPTVEEEGSIAASMTEAQLEQAATLMQTVEGQNKFTYATNPSTTVQILDPSGNILTTGTSGSFDLTPGGEESQTFTIRTINQDGSITSFQKTFSITTYVDVDPAWAYLCGDGEKVWTYDSEVLGGCWGNLGYKAASNAEDFITNKNGIW
;
A
#
# COMPACT_ATOMS: atom_id res chain seq x y z
N MET A 1 -45.00 -46.59 46.50
CA MET A 1 -43.60 -46.17 46.80
C MET A 1 -42.76 -47.45 46.67
N LYS A 2 -41.77 -47.62 45.79
CA LYS A 2 -40.66 -46.74 45.40
C LYS A 2 -40.32 -46.95 43.90
N LYS A 3 -40.08 -45.84 43.20
CA LYS A 3 -39.45 -45.74 41.88
C LYS A 3 -37.95 -45.58 42.14
N TYR A 4 -37.03 -46.31 41.50
CA TYR A 4 -35.61 -45.97 41.21
C TYR A 4 -34.98 -47.15 40.45
N SER A 5 -34.17 -47.10 39.40
CA SER A 5 -33.83 -46.14 38.33
C SER A 5 -32.91 -46.94 37.39
N ILE A 6 -33.34 -47.23 36.15
CA ILE A 6 -32.46 -47.78 35.09
C ILE A 6 -31.86 -46.57 34.36
N VAL A 7 -30.80 -45.96 34.87
CA VAL A 7 -30.11 -44.84 34.17
C VAL A 7 -28.65 -44.75 34.61
N ILE A 8 -27.80 -45.73 34.26
CA ILE A 8 -26.32 -45.60 34.46
C ILE A 8 -25.50 -46.04 33.23
N SER A 9 -26.08 -46.69 32.23
CA SER A 9 -25.30 -47.20 31.07
C SER A 9 -25.16 -46.24 29.88
N LEU A 10 -25.75 -45.04 29.91
CA LEU A 10 -25.76 -44.13 28.75
C LEU A 10 -24.88 -42.87 28.90
N PHE A 11 -24.00 -42.80 29.89
CA PHE A 11 -23.12 -41.63 30.10
C PHE A 11 -21.65 -41.88 29.73
N ALA A 12 -21.30 -43.09 29.30
CA ALA A 12 -19.91 -43.46 28.96
C ALA A 12 -19.54 -43.23 27.48
N MET A 13 -20.46 -42.76 26.63
CA MET A 13 -20.20 -42.47 25.21
C MET A 13 -19.90 -40.99 24.91
N LEU A 14 -19.77 -40.15 25.95
CA LEU A 14 -19.49 -38.71 25.80
C LEU A 14 -18.00 -38.34 25.95
N LEU A 15 -17.09 -39.32 25.99
CA LEU A 15 -15.65 -39.10 26.11
C LEU A 15 -14.86 -39.52 24.87
N THR A 16 -15.43 -39.41 23.66
CA THR A 16 -14.60 -39.17 22.47
C THR A 16 -14.22 -37.70 22.47
N ALA A 17 -13.45 -37.29 23.48
CA ALA A 17 -12.75 -36.02 23.44
C ALA A 17 -11.82 -36.08 22.23
N CYS A 18 -11.86 -35.04 21.40
CA CYS A 18 -10.82 -34.70 20.45
C CYS A 18 -9.46 -35.04 21.07
N ASP A 19 -8.68 -35.83 20.35
CA ASP A 19 -7.24 -35.87 20.58
C ASP A 19 -6.72 -34.43 20.50
N PRO A 20 -6.28 -33.81 21.60
CA PRO A 20 -5.81 -32.42 21.59
C PRO A 20 -4.38 -32.31 21.05
N THR A 21 -3.80 -33.41 20.57
CA THR A 21 -2.45 -33.42 19.97
C THR A 21 -2.44 -33.10 18.48
N VAL A 22 -3.61 -32.96 17.86
CA VAL A 22 -3.73 -32.35 16.53
C VAL A 22 -4.14 -30.91 16.75
N GLU A 23 -3.17 -29.99 16.71
CA GLU A 23 -3.53 -28.62 16.38
C GLU A 23 -4.20 -28.69 15.00
N GLU A 24 -5.49 -28.34 14.93
CA GLU A 24 -6.13 -28.08 13.65
C GLU A 24 -5.49 -26.81 13.11
N GLU A 25 -4.29 -26.96 12.52
CA GLU A 25 -3.70 -25.95 11.66
C GLU A 25 -4.76 -25.66 10.60
N GLY A 26 -5.45 -24.52 10.77
CA GLY A 26 -6.74 -24.25 10.17
C GLY A 26 -6.79 -24.69 8.70
N SER A 27 -7.83 -25.45 8.36
CA SER A 27 -8.07 -25.89 6.98
C SER A 27 -7.97 -24.70 6.02
N ILE A 28 -7.35 -24.91 4.86
CA ILE A 28 -7.28 -23.90 3.80
C ILE A 28 -8.69 -23.36 3.55
N ALA A 29 -8.88 -22.06 3.77
CA ALA A 29 -10.15 -21.41 3.52
C ALA A 29 -10.52 -21.52 2.04
N ALA A 30 -11.82 -21.56 1.74
CA ALA A 30 -12.28 -21.61 0.36
C ALA A 30 -11.74 -20.41 -0.44
N SER A 31 -11.19 -20.69 -1.62
CA SER A 31 -10.68 -19.66 -2.54
C SER A 31 -11.78 -18.69 -2.94
N MET A 32 -11.46 -17.40 -2.99
CA MET A 32 -12.39 -16.34 -3.36
C MET A 32 -12.71 -16.41 -4.85
N THR A 33 -13.99 -16.32 -5.19
CA THR A 33 -14.44 -16.25 -6.59
C THR A 33 -14.33 -14.82 -7.15
N GLU A 34 -14.32 -14.69 -8.47
CA GLU A 34 -14.26 -13.38 -9.14
C GLU A 34 -15.39 -12.45 -8.71
N ALA A 35 -16.63 -12.94 -8.67
CA ALA A 35 -17.80 -12.17 -8.25
C ALA A 35 -17.72 -11.71 -6.79
N GLN A 36 -17.14 -12.53 -5.91
CA GLN A 36 -16.90 -12.13 -4.52
C GLN A 36 -15.82 -11.05 -4.43
N LEU A 37 -14.75 -11.17 -5.22
CA LEU A 37 -13.69 -10.17 -5.27
C LEU A 37 -14.21 -8.83 -5.81
N GLU A 38 -15.04 -8.85 -6.86
CA GLU A 38 -15.64 -7.65 -7.44
C GLU A 38 -16.59 -6.94 -6.46
N GLN A 39 -17.33 -7.70 -5.64
CA GLN A 39 -18.18 -7.14 -4.59
C GLN A 39 -17.37 -6.61 -3.39
N ALA A 40 -16.24 -7.23 -3.09
CA ALA A 40 -15.42 -6.90 -1.93
C ALA A 40 -14.46 -5.72 -2.22
N ALA A 41 -13.97 -5.57 -3.45
CA ALA A 41 -12.94 -4.60 -3.79
C ALA A 41 -13.51 -3.38 -4.54
N THR A 42 -13.18 -2.20 -4.04
CA THR A 42 -13.47 -0.94 -4.70
C THR A 42 -12.17 -0.35 -5.25
N LEU A 43 -12.24 0.10 -6.51
CA LEU A 43 -11.22 0.94 -7.14
C LEU A 43 -11.95 2.13 -7.77
N MET A 44 -11.52 3.34 -7.46
CA MET A 44 -12.14 4.58 -7.90
C MET A 44 -11.11 5.64 -8.23
N GLN A 45 -11.43 6.52 -9.19
CA GLN A 45 -10.74 7.79 -9.32
C GLN A 45 -11.15 8.71 -8.15
N THR A 46 -10.21 9.47 -7.62
CA THR A 46 -10.48 10.48 -6.57
C THR A 46 -11.38 11.58 -7.11
N VAL A 47 -11.18 11.95 -8.37
CA VAL A 47 -12.04 12.81 -9.18
C VAL A 47 -12.17 12.15 -10.55
N GLU A 48 -13.39 12.05 -11.06
CA GLU A 48 -13.66 11.44 -12.37
C GLU A 48 -12.80 12.07 -13.47
N GLY A 49 -12.21 11.22 -14.33
CA GLY A 49 -11.34 11.67 -15.42
C GLY A 49 -9.89 11.96 -15.01
N GLN A 50 -9.54 11.92 -13.72
CA GLN A 50 -8.18 12.19 -13.24
C GLN A 50 -7.32 10.93 -13.06
N ASN A 51 -6.01 11.12 -13.03
CA ASN A 51 -4.99 10.08 -12.88
C ASN A 51 -4.74 9.60 -11.43
N LYS A 52 -5.56 10.01 -10.45
CA LYS A 52 -5.39 9.69 -9.03
C LYS A 52 -6.45 8.69 -8.56
N PHE A 53 -6.02 7.58 -7.98
CA PHE A 53 -6.88 6.47 -7.64
C PHE A 53 -6.82 6.14 -6.15
N THR A 54 -7.95 5.65 -5.63
CA THR A 54 -8.05 5.06 -4.30
C THR A 54 -8.68 3.69 -4.41
N TYR A 55 -8.31 2.80 -3.49
CA TYR A 55 -8.89 1.48 -3.39
C TYR A 55 -9.09 1.07 -1.94
N ALA A 56 -10.06 0.18 -1.72
CA ALA A 56 -10.33 -0.44 -0.44
C ALA A 56 -11.01 -1.79 -0.64
N THR A 57 -10.97 -2.63 0.39
CA THR A 57 -11.64 -3.92 0.41
C THR A 57 -12.49 -4.09 1.66
N ASN A 58 -13.68 -4.70 1.52
CA ASN A 58 -14.55 -5.05 2.62
C ASN A 58 -15.35 -6.34 2.28
N PRO A 59 -15.15 -7.46 3.01
CA PRO A 59 -14.23 -7.64 4.14
C PRO A 59 -12.77 -7.47 3.73
N SER A 60 -11.90 -7.18 4.72
CA SER A 60 -10.48 -6.91 4.49
C SER A 60 -9.81 -8.07 3.75
N THR A 61 -9.42 -7.83 2.51
CA THR A 61 -8.77 -8.83 1.64
C THR A 61 -7.63 -8.16 0.92
N THR A 62 -6.43 -8.75 1.00
CA THR A 62 -5.27 -8.18 0.31
C THR A 62 -5.44 -8.35 -1.20
N VAL A 63 -5.38 -7.24 -1.93
CA VAL A 63 -5.42 -7.22 -3.38
C VAL A 63 -4.15 -6.61 -3.94
N GLN A 64 -3.85 -6.96 -5.18
CA GLN A 64 -2.88 -6.28 -6.02
C GLN A 64 -3.62 -5.61 -7.17
N ILE A 65 -3.26 -4.36 -7.46
CA ILE A 65 -3.79 -3.63 -8.61
C ILE A 65 -2.66 -3.53 -9.62
N LEU A 66 -2.93 -4.03 -10.82
CA LEU A 66 -1.96 -4.09 -11.91
C LEU A 66 -2.36 -3.16 -13.03
N ASP A 67 -1.35 -2.56 -13.66
CA ASP A 67 -1.52 -1.78 -14.89
C ASP A 67 -1.82 -2.70 -16.10
N PRO A 68 -2.16 -2.12 -17.29
CA PRO A 68 -2.40 -2.91 -18.50
C PRO A 68 -1.21 -3.77 -18.96
N SER A 69 0.02 -3.44 -18.53
CA SER A 69 1.23 -4.20 -18.84
C SER A 69 1.49 -5.34 -17.85
N GLY A 70 0.67 -5.45 -16.79
CA GLY A 70 0.81 -6.46 -15.75
C GLY A 70 1.76 -6.07 -14.62
N ASN A 71 2.23 -4.82 -14.54
CA ASN A 71 3.05 -4.36 -13.42
C ASN A 71 2.17 -4.09 -12.21
N ILE A 72 2.65 -4.44 -11.01
CA ILE A 72 1.95 -4.17 -9.76
C ILE A 72 2.13 -2.69 -9.41
N LEU A 73 1.02 -1.94 -9.39
CA LEU A 73 1.00 -0.54 -8.96
C LEU A 73 0.93 -0.42 -7.44
N THR A 74 0.19 -1.32 -6.79
CA THR A 74 0.02 -1.32 -5.34
C THR A 74 -0.43 -2.68 -4.83
N THR A 75 -0.21 -2.95 -3.55
CA THR A 75 -0.66 -4.15 -2.84
C THR A 75 -1.13 -3.75 -1.44
N GLY A 76 -2.29 -4.24 -1.02
CA GLY A 76 -2.84 -3.93 0.28
C GLY A 76 -4.34 -4.20 0.38
N THR A 77 -4.94 -3.83 1.50
CA THR A 77 -6.39 -3.91 1.74
C THR A 77 -7.08 -2.58 1.48
N SER A 78 -6.31 -1.48 1.46
CA SER A 78 -6.71 -0.14 1.03
C SER A 78 -5.48 0.70 0.71
N GLY A 79 -5.66 1.78 -0.03
CA GLY A 79 -4.58 2.73 -0.34
C GLY A 79 -4.92 3.66 -1.50
N SER A 80 -3.88 4.33 -2.00
CA SER A 80 -3.96 5.22 -3.15
C SER A 80 -2.74 5.07 -4.04
N PHE A 81 -2.90 5.37 -5.32
CA PHE A 81 -1.81 5.45 -6.29
C PHE A 81 -2.15 6.46 -7.38
N ASP A 82 -1.10 7.01 -7.99
CA ASP A 82 -1.21 7.96 -9.10
C ASP A 82 -0.58 7.37 -10.34
N LEU A 83 -1.14 7.68 -11.51
CA LEU A 83 -0.52 7.36 -12.79
C LEU A 83 0.28 8.54 -13.33
N THR A 84 1.44 8.26 -13.90
CA THR A 84 2.24 9.25 -14.62
C THR A 84 1.61 9.60 -15.97
N PRO A 85 1.74 10.85 -16.45
CA PRO A 85 1.36 11.23 -17.81
C PRO A 85 2.02 10.36 -18.89
N GLY A 86 1.35 10.24 -20.04
CA GLY A 86 1.88 9.55 -21.23
C GLY A 86 1.32 8.15 -21.51
N GLY A 87 0.32 7.71 -20.73
CA GLY A 87 -0.47 6.52 -21.05
C GLY A 87 -1.65 6.80 -21.99
N GLU A 88 -2.34 5.74 -22.38
CA GLU A 88 -3.61 5.82 -23.12
C GLU A 88 -4.70 6.49 -22.28
N GLU A 89 -5.66 7.17 -22.93
CA GLU A 89 -6.81 7.77 -22.24
C GLU A 89 -7.68 6.71 -21.57
N SER A 90 -7.80 5.53 -22.18
CA SER A 90 -8.58 4.40 -21.63
C SER A 90 -7.65 3.37 -21.00
N GLN A 91 -7.66 3.29 -19.66
CA GLN A 91 -6.78 2.39 -18.90
C GLN A 91 -7.60 1.28 -18.24
N THR A 92 -7.23 0.03 -18.50
CA THR A 92 -7.84 -1.15 -17.85
C THR A 92 -6.90 -1.70 -16.79
N PHE A 93 -7.33 -1.65 -15.54
CA PHE A 93 -6.60 -2.23 -14.42
C PHE A 93 -7.09 -3.63 -14.13
N THR A 94 -6.16 -4.50 -13.71
CA THR A 94 -6.50 -5.82 -13.17
C THR A 94 -6.42 -5.77 -11.65
N ILE A 95 -7.51 -6.09 -10.96
CA ILE A 95 -7.55 -6.22 -9.51
C ILE A 95 -7.53 -7.71 -9.22
N ARG A 96 -6.53 -8.19 -8.48
CA ARG A 96 -6.38 -9.61 -8.16
C ARG A 96 -6.12 -9.87 -6.69
N THR A 97 -6.53 -11.04 -6.21
CA THR A 97 -6.11 -11.61 -4.93
C THR A 97 -5.30 -12.89 -5.18
N ILE A 98 -4.52 -13.29 -4.18
CA ILE A 98 -3.87 -14.61 -4.13
C ILE A 98 -4.55 -15.38 -3.00
N ASN A 99 -5.23 -16.46 -3.36
CA ASN A 99 -5.91 -17.33 -2.40
C ASN A 99 -4.88 -18.11 -1.57
N GLN A 100 -5.32 -18.69 -0.44
CA GLN A 100 -4.44 -19.42 0.46
C GLN A 100 -3.84 -20.68 -0.19
N ASP A 101 -4.49 -21.25 -1.20
CA ASP A 101 -3.97 -22.35 -2.04
C ASP A 101 -2.96 -21.90 -3.11
N GLY A 102 -2.67 -20.60 -3.19
CA GLY A 102 -1.77 -20.00 -4.18
C GLY A 102 -2.43 -19.69 -5.53
N SER A 103 -3.70 -20.04 -5.73
CA SER A 103 -4.44 -19.67 -6.94
C SER A 103 -4.70 -18.16 -6.99
N ILE A 104 -4.83 -17.63 -8.21
CA ILE A 104 -5.09 -16.20 -8.43
C ILE A 104 -6.52 -16.03 -8.93
N THR A 105 -7.26 -15.13 -8.26
CA THR A 105 -8.57 -14.67 -8.71
C THR A 105 -8.45 -13.20 -9.08
N SER A 106 -9.03 -12.79 -10.20
CA SER A 106 -8.95 -11.40 -10.68
C SER A 106 -10.18 -10.96 -11.45
N PHE A 107 -10.47 -9.67 -11.41
CA PHE A 107 -11.39 -9.00 -12.35
C PHE A 107 -10.72 -7.76 -12.93
N GLN A 108 -11.33 -7.18 -13.97
CA GLN A 108 -10.81 -5.98 -14.62
C GLN A 108 -11.77 -4.80 -14.49
N LYS A 109 -11.22 -3.59 -14.40
CA LYS A 109 -11.99 -2.35 -14.40
C LYS A 109 -11.31 -1.30 -15.26
N THR A 110 -12.09 -0.69 -16.15
CA THR A 110 -11.61 0.33 -17.10
C THR A 110 -12.02 1.73 -16.65
N PHE A 111 -11.11 2.68 -16.79
CA PHE A 111 -11.32 4.09 -16.49
C PHE A 111 -10.85 4.96 -17.65
N SER A 112 -11.51 6.11 -17.84
CA SER A 112 -11.04 7.16 -18.74
C SER A 112 -10.25 8.20 -17.95
N ILE A 113 -9.07 8.55 -18.45
CA ILE A 113 -8.14 9.52 -17.88
C ILE A 113 -7.93 10.61 -18.94
N THR A 114 -8.61 11.73 -18.76
CA THR A 114 -8.56 12.88 -19.66
C THR A 114 -7.74 14.03 -19.07
N THR A 115 -7.51 14.01 -17.75
CA THR A 115 -6.80 15.08 -17.04
C THR A 115 -5.74 14.49 -16.13
N TYR A 116 -4.52 14.99 -16.23
CA TYR A 116 -3.45 14.69 -15.29
C TYR A 116 -3.34 15.83 -14.29
N VAL A 117 -3.27 15.47 -13.01
CA VAL A 117 -3.12 16.43 -11.91
C VAL A 117 -1.63 16.66 -11.67
N ASP A 118 -1.25 17.92 -11.59
CA ASP A 118 0.12 18.31 -11.25
C ASP A 118 0.52 17.80 -9.86
N VAL A 119 1.80 17.45 -9.73
CA VAL A 119 2.42 17.19 -8.43
C VAL A 119 2.49 18.49 -7.61
N ASP A 120 2.76 18.38 -6.30
CA ASP A 120 2.93 19.55 -5.44
C ASP A 120 3.94 20.54 -6.08
N PRO A 121 3.63 21.85 -6.15
CA PRO A 121 4.50 22.85 -6.77
C PRO A 121 5.93 22.86 -6.23
N ALA A 122 6.17 22.38 -5.01
CA ALA A 122 7.52 22.22 -4.46
C ALA A 122 8.41 21.30 -5.32
N TRP A 123 7.83 20.31 -6.00
CA TRP A 123 8.55 19.44 -6.93
C TRP A 123 9.06 20.18 -8.16
N ALA A 124 8.40 21.26 -8.57
CA ALA A 124 8.88 22.09 -9.67
C ALA A 124 10.26 22.70 -9.33
N TYR A 125 10.54 23.02 -8.07
CA TYR A 125 11.86 23.53 -7.64
C TYR A 125 12.97 22.48 -7.67
N LEU A 126 12.61 21.20 -7.60
CA LEU A 126 13.58 20.10 -7.49
C LEU A 126 13.81 19.40 -8.82
N CYS A 127 12.76 19.25 -9.63
CA CYS A 127 12.76 18.38 -10.80
C CYS A 127 12.07 19.00 -12.02
N GLY A 128 11.57 20.24 -11.93
CA GLY A 128 10.90 20.94 -13.02
C GLY A 128 11.57 22.28 -13.35
N ASP A 129 10.80 23.18 -13.94
CA ASP A 129 11.27 24.51 -14.35
C ASP A 129 11.17 25.55 -13.21
N GLY A 130 10.90 25.11 -11.98
CA GLY A 130 10.77 26.00 -10.83
C GLY A 130 12.14 26.52 -10.38
N GLU A 131 12.27 27.83 -10.23
CA GLU A 131 13.47 28.43 -9.65
C GLU A 131 13.26 28.76 -8.17
N LYS A 132 14.24 28.40 -7.34
CA LYS A 132 14.28 28.81 -5.93
C LYS A 132 15.69 29.25 -5.57
N VAL A 133 15.80 30.48 -5.08
CA VAL A 133 17.04 30.97 -4.46
C VAL A 133 17.10 30.42 -3.03
N TRP A 134 18.12 29.62 -2.75
CA TRP A 134 18.40 29.11 -1.43
C TRP A 134 19.36 30.07 -0.72
N THR A 135 18.94 30.62 0.42
CA THR A 135 19.84 31.38 1.29
C THR A 135 20.50 30.41 2.24
N TYR A 136 21.84 30.43 2.27
CA TYR A 136 22.59 29.65 3.23
C TYR A 136 22.36 30.23 4.64
N ASP A 137 22.08 29.36 5.61
CA ASP A 137 22.03 29.77 7.00
C ASP A 137 23.45 30.11 7.49
N SER A 138 23.67 31.38 7.85
CA SER A 138 24.96 31.89 8.30
C SER A 138 25.08 31.98 9.82
N GLU A 139 24.02 31.66 10.57
CA GLU A 139 24.03 31.71 12.03
C GLU A 139 24.63 30.43 12.63
N VAL A 140 25.77 30.57 13.30
CA VAL A 140 26.53 29.45 13.91
C VAL A 140 25.82 28.85 15.15
N LEU A 141 24.75 29.47 15.65
CA LEU A 141 24.09 29.14 16.92
C LEU A 141 22.80 28.31 16.78
N GLY A 142 22.68 27.47 15.74
CA GLY A 142 21.55 26.55 15.54
C GLY A 142 21.68 25.59 14.36
N GLY A 143 22.91 25.21 14.01
CA GLY A 143 23.33 24.78 12.67
C GLY A 143 22.56 23.64 11.99
N CYS A 144 22.27 23.86 10.71
CA CYS A 144 21.97 22.81 9.74
C CYS A 144 23.21 22.55 8.86
N TRP A 145 23.79 21.36 9.03
CA TRP A 145 25.03 20.92 8.38
C TRP A 145 24.74 20.29 7.02
N GLY A 146 25.26 20.92 5.96
CA GLY A 146 25.33 20.36 4.60
C GLY A 146 26.77 20.26 4.13
N ASN A 147 27.56 19.43 4.82
CA ASN A 147 28.91 18.95 4.46
C ASN A 147 30.13 19.87 4.64
N LEU A 148 30.28 20.59 5.76
CA LEU A 148 31.57 21.27 6.06
C LEU A 148 32.30 20.81 7.31
N GLY A 149 31.72 19.92 8.12
CA GLY A 149 32.34 19.39 9.34
C GLY A 149 32.97 20.44 10.28
N TYR A 150 33.52 19.99 11.40
CA TYR A 150 34.24 20.87 12.35
C TYR A 150 35.49 21.59 11.73
N LYS A 151 35.82 21.34 10.45
CA LYS A 151 37.04 21.81 9.77
C LYS A 151 36.88 23.08 8.95
N ALA A 152 35.67 23.60 8.75
CA ALA A 152 35.54 24.95 8.19
C ALA A 152 35.92 25.97 9.27
N ALA A 153 37.17 26.42 9.25
CA ALA A 153 37.66 27.54 10.06
C ALA A 153 37.09 28.90 9.59
N SER A 154 36.11 28.88 8.69
CA SER A 154 35.51 30.04 8.08
C SER A 154 34.00 29.85 7.92
N ASN A 155 33.27 30.94 8.06
CA ASN A 155 31.82 30.96 7.95
C ASN A 155 31.36 30.62 6.52
N ALA A 156 30.07 30.35 6.34
CA ALA A 156 29.52 29.98 5.03
C ALA A 156 29.82 31.00 3.92
N GLU A 157 29.90 32.29 4.26
CA GLU A 157 30.20 33.37 3.32
C GLU A 157 31.59 33.22 2.71
N ASP A 158 32.60 32.91 3.52
CA ASP A 158 33.96 32.67 3.03
C ASP A 158 34.07 31.42 2.14
N PHE A 159 33.35 30.35 2.49
CA PHE A 159 33.25 29.16 1.63
C PHE A 159 32.66 29.47 0.25
N ILE A 160 31.57 30.25 0.21
CA ILE A 160 30.89 30.63 -1.04
C ILE A 160 31.78 31.53 -1.89
N THR A 161 32.38 32.55 -1.28
CA THR A 161 33.16 33.56 -2.01
C THR A 161 34.51 33.01 -2.46
N ASN A 162 35.21 32.27 -1.59
CA ASN A 162 36.60 31.88 -1.81
C ASN A 162 36.79 30.41 -2.21
N LYS A 163 35.71 29.61 -2.25
CA LYS A 163 35.72 28.19 -2.65
C LYS A 163 36.76 27.34 -1.89
N ASN A 164 37.01 27.67 -0.64
CA ASN A 164 38.10 27.12 0.15
C ASN A 164 37.73 25.85 0.94
N GLY A 165 36.55 25.27 0.69
CA GLY A 165 36.17 24.00 1.30
C GLY A 165 37.03 22.86 0.76
N ILE A 166 37.64 22.13 1.68
CA ILE A 166 38.39 20.91 1.40
C ILE A 166 37.44 19.74 1.67
N TRP A 167 37.16 18.92 0.65
CA TRP A 167 36.32 17.72 0.73
C TRP A 167 37.10 16.53 1.27
#